data_AF-A0A0U3SXX0-F1
#
_entry.id   AF-A0A0U3SXX0-F1
#
_cell.length_a   1.000
_cell.length_b   1.000
_cell.length_c   1.000
_cell.angle_alpha   90.00
_cell.angle_beta   90.00
_cell.angle_gamma   90.00
#
_symmetry.space_group_name_H-M   'P 1'
#
loop_
_entity.id
_entity.type
_entity.pdbx_description
1 polymer ?
#
loop_
_entity_poly.entity_id
_entity_poly.type
_entity_poly.pdbx_seq_one_letter_code
_entity_poly.pdbx_strand_id
1 'polypeptide(L)'
;MPAKQWARIPISMMATSIDLSSEPRPDEGIQNEYWYKVQAFFVSPDGSPDNYGDSPEIVVRTVAFGSIPTEVTLQVRQKRDAKGLPRPLVFRPHDVIKRIGPGNTTEHTVYPATLEDNIDVSVKSLKVDGSDVRLIDRCSTGTRSRLTVSSKPLSVITPDDWDTSKGLTKLEAEFDPTEYQYGLYGGTLSGSVDIASFRGCRTSTGDDVAPLLTSAISGAGNPVSVRIGAAGGCTFQDEQGRSLPVPPGVTKPDEACPVRDLDMPNKKIVVIPEPFAMPTSAP
;
A
#
# COMPACT_ATOMS: atom_id res chain seq x y z
N MET A 1 -13.82 -3.33 -26.41
CA MET A 1 -12.72 -2.75 -25.61
C MET A 1 -13.28 -2.50 -24.21
N PRO A 2 -12.68 -3.03 -23.14
CA PRO A 2 -13.11 -2.71 -21.78
C PRO A 2 -12.90 -1.22 -21.52
N ALA A 3 -13.87 -0.54 -20.91
CA ALA A 3 -13.74 0.85 -20.50
C ALA A 3 -12.62 0.94 -19.45
N LYS A 4 -11.49 1.59 -19.79
CA LYS A 4 -10.41 1.86 -18.83
C LYS A 4 -10.92 2.91 -17.85
N GLN A 5 -10.97 2.55 -16.57
CA GLN A 5 -11.28 3.47 -15.48
C GLN A 5 -10.06 3.76 -14.64
N TRP A 6 -10.02 4.99 -14.15
CA TRP A 6 -8.92 5.55 -13.40
C TRP A 6 -9.44 5.88 -12.01
N ALA A 7 -9.08 5.06 -11.04
CA ALA A 7 -9.21 5.39 -9.63
C ALA A 7 -7.80 5.35 -9.04
N ARG A 8 -7.27 6.50 -8.60
CA ARG A 8 -6.12 6.47 -7.69
C ARG A 8 -6.66 6.04 -6.35
N ILE A 9 -6.25 4.85 -5.92
CA ILE A 9 -6.59 4.32 -4.61
C ILE A 9 -5.57 4.88 -3.62
N PRO A 10 -5.93 5.80 -2.71
CA PRO A 10 -5.04 6.13 -1.61
C PRO A 10 -4.99 4.97 -0.62
N ILE A 11 -4.10 4.01 -0.85
CA ILE A 11 -3.77 3.02 0.16
C ILE A 11 -2.64 3.59 1.01
N SER A 12 -2.98 4.11 2.18
CA SER A 12 -2.02 4.33 3.26
C SER A 12 -1.90 3.03 4.06
N MET A 13 -0.76 2.35 3.91
CA MET A 13 -0.42 1.16 4.69
C MET A 13 0.37 1.61 5.92
N MET A 14 -0.12 1.27 7.11
CA MET A 14 0.32 1.94 8.34
C MET A 14 1.07 1.03 9.31
N ALA A 15 0.75 -0.26 9.42
CA ALA A 15 1.52 -1.14 10.32
C ALA A 15 2.55 -1.96 9.52
N THR A 16 3.84 -1.67 9.71
CA THR A 16 4.95 -2.42 9.12
C THR A 16 5.71 -3.19 10.18
N SER A 17 5.58 -4.52 10.16
CA SER A 17 6.61 -5.37 10.78
C SER A 17 7.76 -5.52 9.79
N ILE A 18 8.99 -5.34 10.26
CA ILE A 18 10.18 -5.46 9.43
C ILE A 18 11.13 -6.42 10.10
N ASP A 19 11.32 -7.60 9.48
CA ASP A 19 12.49 -8.41 9.77
C ASP A 19 13.65 -7.89 8.91
N LEU A 20 14.77 -7.55 9.54
CA LEU A 20 15.98 -7.05 8.88
C LEU A 20 17.12 -8.05 9.09
N SER A 21 17.76 -8.44 7.99
CA SER A 21 19.06 -9.11 8.03
C SER A 21 20.06 -8.30 7.23
N SER A 22 21.30 -8.24 7.71
CA SER A 22 22.39 -7.55 7.02
C SER A 22 23.64 -8.41 6.96
N GLU A 23 24.37 -8.35 5.86
CA GLU A 23 25.60 -9.11 5.64
C GLU A 23 26.66 -8.24 4.95
N PRO A 24 27.80 -7.96 5.60
CA PRO A 24 28.95 -7.35 4.95
C PRO A 24 29.76 -8.38 4.17
N ARG A 25 30.18 -8.07 2.94
CA ARG A 25 31.11 -8.89 2.13
C ARG A 25 32.30 -8.06 1.66
N PRO A 26 33.26 -7.75 2.56
CA PRO A 26 34.36 -6.83 2.27
C PRO A 26 35.26 -7.30 1.12
N ASP A 27 35.44 -8.61 0.96
CA ASP A 27 36.25 -9.20 -0.13
C ASP A 27 35.66 -8.93 -1.53
N GLU A 28 34.35 -8.67 -1.61
CA GLU A 28 33.63 -8.30 -2.84
C GLU A 28 33.45 -6.78 -2.98
N GLY A 29 34.01 -5.99 -2.05
CA GLY A 29 33.83 -4.55 -1.97
C GLY A 29 32.44 -4.13 -1.47
N ILE A 30 31.65 -5.06 -0.93
CA ILE A 30 30.32 -4.79 -0.37
C ILE A 30 30.49 -4.42 1.09
N GLN A 31 30.25 -3.16 1.41
CA GLN A 31 30.27 -2.66 2.77
C GLN A 31 29.14 -3.27 3.58
N ASN A 32 27.94 -3.32 3.00
CA ASN A 32 26.81 -4.03 3.58
C ASN A 32 25.76 -4.35 2.52
N GLU A 33 25.00 -5.41 2.73
CA GLU A 33 23.79 -5.73 2.00
C GLU A 33 22.67 -5.95 3.02
N TYR A 34 21.48 -5.41 2.72
CA TYR A 34 20.33 -5.46 3.60
C TYR A 34 19.15 -6.14 2.92
N TRP A 35 18.57 -7.12 3.61
CA TRP A 35 17.33 -7.76 3.21
C TRP A 35 16.25 -7.49 4.24
N TYR A 36 15.08 -7.14 3.72
CA TYR A 36 13.92 -6.82 4.53
C TYR A 36 12.80 -7.80 4.23
N LYS A 37 12.05 -8.16 5.26
CA LYS A 37 10.71 -8.72 5.09
C LYS A 37 9.73 -7.75 5.72
N VAL A 38 9.04 -7.00 4.87
CA VAL A 38 8.04 -6.04 5.30
C VAL A 38 6.66 -6.69 5.26
N GLN A 39 5.95 -6.62 6.38
CA GLN A 39 4.57 -7.09 6.51
C GLN A 39 3.67 -5.87 6.73
N ALA A 40 2.80 -5.58 5.77
CA ALA A 40 1.96 -4.39 5.76
C ALA A 40 0.47 -4.72 5.99
N PHE A 41 -0.20 -3.87 6.77
CA PHE A 41 -1.64 -3.95 7.03
C PHE A 41 -2.36 -2.64 6.66
N PHE A 42 -3.61 -2.76 6.20
CA PHE A 42 -4.51 -1.60 6.08
C PHE A 42 -5.06 -1.23 7.46
N VAL A 43 -5.10 0.06 7.77
CA VAL A 43 -5.90 0.61 8.88
C VAL A 43 -7.29 0.84 8.35
N SER A 44 -8.26 0.15 8.93
CA SER A 44 -9.66 0.27 8.50
C SER A 44 -10.22 1.64 8.92
N PRO A 45 -11.02 2.30 8.07
CA PRO A 45 -11.61 3.59 8.42
C PRO A 45 -12.64 3.47 9.55
N ASP A 46 -12.89 4.58 10.25
CA ASP A 46 -13.92 4.71 11.28
C ASP A 46 -15.25 4.09 10.83
N GLY A 47 -15.88 3.30 11.70
CA GLY A 47 -17.15 2.60 11.40
C GLY A 47 -16.99 1.27 10.66
N SER A 48 -15.78 0.85 10.31
CA SER A 48 -15.51 -0.50 9.81
C SER A 48 -15.77 -1.56 10.89
N PRO A 49 -16.21 -2.78 10.52
CA PRO A 49 -16.45 -3.86 11.48
C PRO A 49 -15.16 -4.38 12.12
N ASP A 50 -14.05 -4.26 11.40
CA ASP A 50 -12.71 -4.66 11.81
C ASP A 50 -11.82 -3.41 11.88
N ASN A 51 -10.85 -3.35 12.80
CA ASN A 51 -9.93 -2.20 12.91
C ASN A 51 -8.80 -2.23 11.86
N TYR A 52 -8.55 -3.40 11.26
CA TYR A 52 -7.50 -3.63 10.27
C TYR A 52 -8.00 -4.50 9.14
N GLY A 53 -7.35 -4.36 7.98
CA GLY A 53 -7.56 -5.22 6.83
C GLY A 53 -8.49 -4.65 5.78
N ASP A 54 -9.07 -3.47 6.00
CA ASP A 54 -9.90 -2.79 5.01
C ASP A 54 -9.24 -1.46 4.61
N SER A 55 -9.20 -1.16 3.32
CA SER A 55 -8.69 0.13 2.83
C SER A 55 -9.68 1.27 3.15
N PRO A 56 -9.26 2.53 3.00
CA PRO A 56 -10.20 3.62 2.79
C PRO A 56 -11.17 3.32 1.64
N GLU A 57 -12.34 3.92 1.68
CA GLU A 57 -13.35 3.81 0.61
C GLU A 57 -12.89 4.56 -0.65
N ILE A 58 -13.17 3.96 -1.81
CA ILE A 58 -12.70 4.38 -3.13
C ILE A 58 -13.91 4.70 -3.98
N VAL A 59 -14.17 5.97 -4.25
CA VAL A 59 -15.29 6.37 -5.10
C VAL A 59 -14.85 6.32 -6.57
N VAL A 60 -15.48 5.44 -7.34
CA VAL A 60 -15.29 5.29 -8.79
C VAL A 60 -16.48 5.88 -9.51
N ARG A 61 -16.25 6.87 -10.38
CA ARG A 61 -17.29 7.44 -11.24
C ARG A 61 -17.09 6.94 -12.67
N THR A 62 -18.15 6.38 -13.23
CA THR A 62 -18.13 5.74 -14.54
C THR A 62 -19.50 5.85 -15.24
N VAL A 63 -19.64 5.22 -16.40
CA VAL A 63 -20.89 5.03 -17.12
C VAL A 63 -21.26 3.55 -17.20
N ALA A 64 -22.45 3.23 -16.72
CA ALA A 64 -23.13 1.97 -16.96
C ALA A 64 -23.85 2.02 -18.32
N PHE A 65 -24.00 0.86 -18.97
CA PHE A 65 -24.78 0.71 -20.21
C PHE A 65 -24.42 1.73 -21.31
N GLY A 66 -23.15 2.14 -21.37
CA GLY A 66 -22.62 3.04 -22.40
C GLY A 66 -22.90 4.53 -22.18
N SER A 67 -23.84 4.93 -21.33
CA SER A 67 -24.20 6.36 -21.16
C SER A 67 -24.79 6.75 -19.81
N ILE A 68 -25.06 5.82 -18.90
CA ILE A 68 -25.74 6.13 -17.63
C ILE A 68 -24.70 6.43 -16.55
N PRO A 69 -24.63 7.66 -15.99
CA PRO A 69 -23.69 7.98 -14.92
C PRO A 69 -23.84 7.02 -13.75
N THR A 70 -22.72 6.48 -13.28
CA THR A 70 -22.67 5.48 -12.21
C THR A 70 -21.56 5.85 -11.23
N GLU A 71 -21.89 5.90 -9.95
CA GLU A 71 -20.94 6.10 -8.87
C GLU A 71 -20.90 4.83 -8.02
N VAL A 72 -19.73 4.22 -7.90
CA VAL A 72 -19.53 2.99 -7.13
C VAL A 72 -18.49 3.23 -6.07
N THR A 73 -18.85 2.99 -4.81
CA THR A 73 -17.91 3.05 -3.70
C THR A 73 -17.33 1.66 -3.48
N LEU A 74 -16.04 1.51 -3.73
CA LEU A 74 -15.29 0.27 -3.54
C LEU A 74 -14.51 0.31 -2.23
N GLN A 75 -14.23 -0.86 -1.67
CA GLN A 75 -13.26 -1.02 -0.59
C GLN A 75 -12.44 -2.29 -0.84
N VAL A 76 -11.12 -2.16 -0.73
CA VAL A 76 -10.19 -3.30 -0.84
C VAL A 76 -10.00 -3.92 0.53
N ARG A 77 -10.05 -5.25 0.61
CA ARG A 77 -9.90 -6.00 1.85
C ARG A 77 -8.80 -7.04 1.74
N GLN A 78 -7.95 -7.11 2.75
CA GLN A 78 -6.91 -8.12 2.90
C GLN A 78 -7.57 -9.49 3.15
N LYS A 79 -6.91 -10.55 2.70
CA LYS A 79 -7.27 -11.93 3.07
C LYS A 79 -7.31 -12.04 4.59
N ARG A 80 -8.24 -12.83 5.11
CA ARG A 80 -8.30 -13.15 6.55
C ARG A 80 -7.98 -14.62 6.78
N ASP A 81 -7.42 -14.93 7.95
CA ASP A 81 -7.18 -16.29 8.39
C ASP A 81 -8.44 -16.95 8.97
N ALA A 82 -8.32 -18.19 9.44
CA ALA A 82 -9.44 -18.93 10.04
C ALA A 82 -9.97 -18.31 11.35
N LYS A 83 -9.22 -17.40 11.97
CA LYS A 83 -9.63 -16.65 13.18
C LYS A 83 -10.22 -15.27 12.83
N GLY A 84 -10.33 -14.94 11.54
CA GLY A 84 -10.85 -13.66 11.07
C GLY A 84 -9.82 -12.52 11.11
N LEU A 85 -8.55 -12.80 11.40
CA LEU A 85 -7.50 -11.77 11.44
C LEU A 85 -6.96 -11.49 10.04
N PRO A 86 -6.62 -10.23 9.70
CA PRO A 86 -6.05 -9.90 8.40
C PRO A 86 -4.68 -10.54 8.24
N ARG A 87 -4.42 -11.09 7.04
CA ARG A 87 -3.11 -11.55 6.62
C ARG A 87 -2.34 -10.37 6.04
N PRO A 88 -1.08 -10.14 6.45
CA PRO A 88 -0.30 -9.02 5.94
C PRO A 88 -0.02 -9.17 4.45
N LEU A 89 0.07 -8.02 3.78
CA LEU A 89 0.69 -7.89 2.48
C LEU A 89 2.20 -7.95 2.67
N VAL A 90 2.87 -8.95 2.10
CA VAL A 90 4.30 -9.21 2.33
C VAL A 90 5.10 -8.91 1.08
N PHE A 91 6.14 -8.08 1.22
CA PHE A 91 7.11 -7.81 0.17
C PHE A 91 8.53 -7.75 0.76
N ARG A 92 9.54 -7.87 -0.10
CA ARG A 92 10.95 -8.03 0.32
C ARG A 92 11.85 -7.01 -0.37
N PRO A 93 11.96 -5.79 0.19
CA PRO A 93 12.98 -4.84 -0.24
C PRO A 93 14.39 -5.39 -0.06
N HIS A 94 15.31 -4.85 -0.85
CA HIS A 94 16.71 -5.25 -0.86
C HIS A 94 17.59 -4.05 -1.26
N ASP A 95 18.71 -3.85 -0.59
CA ASP A 95 19.68 -2.82 -0.97
C ASP A 95 21.12 -3.21 -0.61
N VAL A 96 22.06 -2.60 -1.34
CA VAL A 96 23.49 -2.88 -1.25
C VAL A 96 24.24 -1.57 -1.16
N ILE A 97 25.21 -1.50 -0.25
CA ILE A 97 26.21 -0.45 -0.17
C ILE A 97 27.55 -1.03 -0.61
N LYS A 98 28.07 -0.53 -1.73
CA LYS A 98 29.33 -1.01 -2.33
C LYS A 98 30.37 0.11 -2.38
N ARG A 99 31.62 -0.18 -2.04
CA ARG A 99 32.73 0.74 -2.28
C ARG A 99 33.07 0.78 -3.77
N ILE A 100 33.15 1.97 -4.34
CA ILE A 100 33.51 2.19 -5.74
C ILE A 100 34.86 2.93 -5.83
N GLY A 101 35.91 2.18 -6.16
CA GLY A 101 37.27 2.71 -6.31
C GLY A 101 38.13 2.61 -5.04
N PRO A 102 39.34 3.20 -5.07
CA PRO A 102 40.34 3.05 -4.00
C PRO A 102 40.07 3.89 -2.75
N GLY A 103 39.12 4.82 -2.80
CA GLY A 103 38.72 5.68 -1.68
C GLY A 103 37.58 5.12 -0.82
N ASN A 104 36.94 5.97 -0.04
CA ASN A 104 35.75 5.68 0.76
C ASN A 104 34.42 5.87 0.01
N THR A 105 34.47 6.11 -1.30
CA THR A 105 33.29 6.43 -2.10
C THR A 105 32.44 5.19 -2.16
N THR A 106 31.16 5.33 -1.85
CA THR A 106 30.21 4.23 -1.88
C THR A 106 29.07 4.51 -2.84
N GLU A 107 28.55 3.46 -3.45
CA GLU A 107 27.27 3.46 -4.14
C GLU A 107 26.28 2.68 -3.28
N HIS A 108 25.18 3.33 -2.91
CA HIS A 108 24.04 2.69 -2.26
C HIS A 108 22.96 2.46 -3.30
N THR A 109 22.75 1.19 -3.66
CA THR A 109 21.72 0.76 -4.61
C THR A 109 20.54 0.16 -3.86
N VAL A 110 19.38 0.81 -3.95
CA VAL A 110 18.08 0.30 -3.49
C VAL A 110 17.37 -0.37 -4.67
N TYR A 111 17.14 -1.67 -4.58
CA TYR A 111 16.49 -2.44 -5.63
C TYR A 111 14.95 -2.28 -5.57
N PRO A 112 14.25 -2.45 -6.71
CA PRO A 112 12.79 -2.45 -6.73
C PRO A 112 12.23 -3.53 -5.80
N ALA A 113 11.30 -3.13 -4.94
CA ALA A 113 10.56 -4.04 -4.09
C ALA A 113 9.19 -4.29 -4.72
N THR A 114 8.81 -5.55 -4.89
CA THR A 114 7.55 -5.94 -5.53
C THR A 114 6.60 -6.58 -4.52
N LEU A 115 5.33 -6.18 -4.56
CA LEU A 115 4.22 -6.76 -3.83
C LEU A 115 3.25 -7.39 -4.82
N GLU A 116 3.00 -8.69 -4.66
CA GLU A 116 1.95 -9.41 -5.36
C GLU A 116 1.08 -10.19 -4.38
N ASP A 117 -0.24 -9.96 -4.41
CA ASP A 117 -1.18 -10.75 -3.60
C ASP A 117 -2.57 -10.77 -4.25
N ASN A 118 -3.41 -11.71 -3.82
CA ASN A 118 -4.84 -11.64 -4.11
C ASN A 118 -5.56 -10.89 -2.99
N ILE A 119 -6.50 -10.05 -3.38
CA ILE A 119 -7.30 -9.19 -2.51
C ILE A 119 -8.78 -9.39 -2.78
N ASP A 120 -9.62 -9.01 -1.82
CA ASP A 120 -11.05 -8.89 -2.02
C ASP A 120 -11.41 -7.45 -2.35
N VAL A 121 -12.23 -7.24 -3.37
CA VAL A 121 -12.77 -5.93 -3.73
C VAL A 121 -14.27 -5.99 -3.47
N SER A 122 -14.71 -5.20 -2.50
CA SER A 122 -16.12 -5.12 -2.09
C SER A 122 -16.75 -3.84 -2.60
N VAL A 123 -18.04 -3.90 -2.92
CA VAL A 123 -18.86 -2.73 -3.24
C VAL A 123 -19.64 -2.33 -1.99
N LYS A 124 -19.42 -1.10 -1.54
CA LYS A 124 -20.09 -0.50 -0.38
C LYS A 124 -21.41 0.17 -0.77
N SER A 125 -21.40 0.88 -1.89
CA SER A 125 -22.58 1.56 -2.41
C SER A 125 -22.52 1.69 -3.92
N LEU A 126 -23.70 1.80 -4.52
CA LEU A 126 -23.89 1.96 -5.96
C LEU A 126 -24.98 3.00 -6.18
N LYS A 127 -24.64 4.06 -6.92
CA LYS A 127 -25.61 5.00 -7.47
C LYS A 127 -25.62 4.88 -8.97
N VAL A 128 -26.82 4.84 -9.56
CA VAL A 128 -27.04 4.84 -11.01
C VAL A 128 -27.95 6.01 -11.31
N ASP A 129 -27.51 6.90 -12.20
CA ASP A 129 -28.19 8.15 -12.54
C ASP A 129 -28.55 8.99 -11.29
N GLY A 130 -27.61 9.07 -10.35
CA GLY A 130 -27.78 9.76 -9.07
C GLY A 130 -28.65 9.03 -8.03
N SER A 131 -29.35 7.97 -8.42
CA SER A 131 -30.22 7.19 -7.52
C SER A 131 -29.47 6.06 -6.84
N ASP A 132 -29.58 5.96 -5.52
CA ASP A 132 -29.01 4.85 -4.73
C ASP A 132 -29.77 3.55 -5.01
N VAL A 133 -29.02 2.54 -5.48
CA VAL A 133 -29.53 1.22 -5.85
C VAL A 133 -29.76 0.31 -4.63
N ARG A 134 -29.33 0.74 -3.43
CA ARG A 134 -29.53 0.06 -2.13
C ARG A 134 -29.21 -1.44 -2.18
N LEU A 135 -27.91 -1.74 -2.21
CA LEU A 135 -27.43 -3.12 -2.11
C LEU A 135 -27.74 -3.71 -0.72
N ILE A 136 -28.26 -4.92 -0.67
CA ILE A 136 -28.63 -5.61 0.59
C ILE A 136 -27.68 -6.73 0.99
N ASP A 137 -26.97 -7.29 0.00
CA ASP A 137 -26.06 -8.42 0.18
C ASP A 137 -24.59 -7.99 0.10
N ARG A 138 -23.69 -8.88 0.53
CA ARG A 138 -22.25 -8.70 0.37
C ARG A 138 -21.86 -8.82 -1.11
N CYS A 139 -21.85 -7.68 -1.79
CA CYS A 139 -21.34 -7.56 -3.15
C CYS A 139 -19.80 -7.51 -3.14
N SER A 140 -19.14 -8.55 -3.67
CA SER A 140 -17.67 -8.63 -3.65
C SER A 140 -17.10 -9.51 -4.75
N THR A 141 -15.80 -9.37 -5.00
CA THR A 141 -15.06 -10.29 -5.86
C THR A 141 -14.60 -11.53 -5.11
N GLY A 142 -14.54 -11.50 -3.77
CA GLY A 142 -13.80 -12.46 -2.98
C GLY A 142 -12.30 -12.35 -3.27
N THR A 143 -11.48 -13.30 -2.83
CA THR A 143 -10.01 -13.24 -2.95
C THR A 143 -9.48 -13.56 -4.36
N ARG A 144 -10.22 -13.16 -5.40
CA ARG A 144 -9.93 -13.44 -6.82
C ARG A 144 -9.33 -12.26 -7.57
N SER A 145 -9.38 -11.05 -7.01
CA SER A 145 -8.69 -9.89 -7.60
C SER A 145 -7.21 -9.95 -7.27
N ARG A 146 -6.33 -9.51 -8.18
CA ARG A 146 -4.87 -9.57 -7.99
C ARG A 146 -4.28 -8.17 -7.95
N LEU A 147 -3.51 -7.88 -6.90
CA LEU A 147 -2.72 -6.65 -6.76
C LEU A 147 -1.27 -6.94 -7.16
N THR A 148 -0.69 -6.09 -8.00
CA THR A 148 0.72 -6.15 -8.41
C THR A 148 1.30 -4.74 -8.41
N VAL A 149 2.20 -4.42 -7.49
CA VAL A 149 2.85 -3.10 -7.40
C VAL A 149 4.34 -3.24 -7.14
N SER A 150 5.14 -2.29 -7.64
CA SER A 150 6.59 -2.25 -7.45
C SER A 150 7.08 -0.84 -7.16
N SER A 151 8.17 -0.70 -6.42
CA SER A 151 8.90 0.57 -6.29
C SER A 151 9.87 0.79 -7.45
N LYS A 152 10.35 2.03 -7.60
CA LYS A 152 11.46 2.37 -8.49
C LYS A 152 12.80 2.03 -7.83
N PRO A 153 13.83 1.64 -8.60
CA PRO A 153 15.19 1.56 -8.08
C PRO A 153 15.74 2.95 -7.78
N LEU A 154 16.64 3.05 -6.81
CA LEU A 154 17.40 4.26 -6.50
C LEU A 154 18.88 3.89 -6.37
N SER A 155 19.78 4.67 -6.96
CA SER A 155 21.22 4.53 -6.70
C SER A 155 21.79 5.88 -6.31
N VAL A 156 22.53 5.92 -5.20
CA VAL A 156 23.12 7.15 -4.65
C VAL A 156 24.62 6.93 -4.44
N ILE A 157 25.44 7.75 -5.09
CA ILE A 157 26.90 7.73 -4.93
C ILE A 157 27.31 8.73 -3.85
N THR A 158 27.83 8.25 -2.72
CA THR A 158 28.37 9.05 -1.63
C THR A 158 29.88 9.21 -1.80
N PRO A 159 30.39 10.42 -2.10
CA PRO A 159 31.82 10.67 -2.22
C PRO A 159 32.53 10.68 -0.84
N ASP A 160 33.85 10.50 -0.85
CA ASP A 160 34.70 10.49 0.36
C ASP A 160 34.58 11.77 1.20
N ASP A 161 34.32 12.90 0.55
CA ASP A 161 34.24 14.23 1.14
C ASP A 161 32.80 14.64 1.49
N TRP A 162 31.85 13.71 1.47
CA TRP A 162 30.47 13.99 1.85
C TRP A 162 30.38 14.50 3.29
N ASP A 163 29.76 15.68 3.44
CA ASP A 163 29.59 16.32 4.74
C ASP A 163 28.50 15.63 5.57
N THR A 164 28.92 14.80 6.52
CA THR A 164 28.04 14.15 7.49
C THR A 164 27.71 15.04 8.70
N SER A 165 28.14 16.30 8.75
CA SER A 165 27.90 17.19 9.91
C SER A 165 26.43 17.44 10.19
N LYS A 166 25.56 17.22 9.20
CA LYS A 166 24.09 17.29 9.31
C LYS A 166 23.45 15.98 9.78
N GLY A 167 24.24 14.96 10.08
CA GLY A 167 23.76 13.65 10.53
C GLY A 167 23.02 12.85 9.45
N LEU A 168 23.15 13.23 8.17
CA LEU A 168 22.52 12.56 7.03
C LEU A 168 23.55 11.79 6.22
N THR A 169 23.28 10.53 5.95
CA THR A 169 23.83 9.85 4.77
C THR A 169 23.32 10.56 3.52
N LYS A 170 24.08 10.49 2.41
CA LYS A 170 23.63 11.08 1.15
C LYS A 170 22.32 10.46 0.66
N LEU A 171 22.11 9.16 0.89
CA LEU A 171 20.85 8.48 0.62
C LEU A 171 19.69 9.19 1.34
N GLU A 172 19.81 9.43 2.65
CA GLU A 172 18.75 10.08 3.41
C GLU A 172 18.48 11.51 2.94
N ALA A 173 19.51 12.23 2.50
CA ALA A 173 19.35 13.58 1.95
C ALA A 173 18.61 13.59 0.59
N GLU A 174 18.82 12.57 -0.24
CA GLU A 174 18.25 12.48 -1.60
C GLU A 174 16.95 11.68 -1.68
N PHE A 175 16.64 10.86 -0.67
CA PHE A 175 15.48 9.98 -0.68
C PHE A 175 14.15 10.74 -0.68
N ASP A 176 13.31 10.46 -1.68
CA ASP A 176 11.93 10.93 -1.75
C ASP A 176 10.94 9.76 -1.63
N PRO A 177 10.20 9.62 -0.50
CA PRO A 177 9.24 8.52 -0.31
C PRO A 177 8.01 8.61 -1.21
N THR A 178 7.80 9.72 -1.94
CA THR A 178 6.75 9.81 -2.95
C THR A 178 7.12 9.11 -4.26
N GLU A 179 8.41 8.88 -4.50
CA GLU A 179 8.93 8.25 -5.72
C GLU A 179 9.50 6.85 -5.49
N TYR A 180 10.19 6.66 -4.37
CA TYR A 180 10.93 5.45 -4.05
C TYR A 180 10.33 4.74 -2.85
N GLN A 181 10.76 3.49 -2.64
CA GLN A 181 10.52 2.76 -1.41
C GLN A 181 11.86 2.24 -0.90
N TYR A 182 12.12 2.42 0.39
CA TYR A 182 13.28 1.91 1.09
C TYR A 182 12.84 1.16 2.34
N GLY A 183 13.47 0.01 2.62
CA GLY A 183 13.02 -0.95 3.63
C GLY A 183 12.60 -0.30 4.93
N LEU A 184 13.46 0.54 5.52
CA LEU A 184 13.20 1.21 6.80
C LEU A 184 12.39 2.51 6.69
N TYR A 185 12.46 3.22 5.56
CA TYR A 185 11.85 4.55 5.43
C TYR A 185 10.45 4.50 4.79
N GLY A 186 9.98 3.31 4.43
CA GLY A 186 8.72 3.15 3.72
C GLY A 186 8.83 3.74 2.32
N GLY A 187 7.73 4.30 1.82
CA GLY A 187 7.67 4.97 0.53
C GLY A 187 6.60 4.41 -0.41
N THR A 188 6.74 4.64 -1.71
CA THR A 188 5.68 4.44 -2.70
C THR A 188 5.95 3.23 -3.60
N LEU A 189 4.93 2.39 -3.79
CA LEU A 189 4.87 1.37 -4.83
C LEU A 189 3.76 1.74 -5.81
N SER A 190 3.97 1.44 -7.10
CA SER A 190 2.96 1.66 -8.13
C SER A 190 2.85 0.46 -9.06
N GLY A 191 1.68 0.27 -9.64
CA GLY A 191 1.39 -0.84 -10.53
C GLY A 191 -0.10 -0.91 -10.82
N SER A 192 -0.69 -2.09 -10.64
CA SER A 192 -2.09 -2.30 -11.00
C SER A 192 -2.83 -3.32 -10.14
N VAL A 193 -4.15 -3.27 -10.23
CA VAL A 193 -5.08 -4.28 -9.74
C VAL A 193 -5.90 -4.86 -10.89
N ASP A 194 -5.92 -6.18 -10.96
CA ASP A 194 -6.85 -6.94 -11.79
C ASP A 194 -8.10 -7.24 -10.97
N ILE A 195 -9.21 -6.59 -11.31
CA ILE A 195 -10.48 -6.73 -10.58
C ILE A 195 -11.29 -7.87 -11.20
N ALA A 196 -11.51 -8.93 -10.44
CA ALA A 196 -12.32 -10.07 -10.86
C ALA A 196 -13.82 -9.71 -10.91
N SER A 197 -14.65 -10.58 -11.50
CA SER A 197 -16.10 -10.38 -11.55
C SER A 197 -16.73 -10.39 -10.16
N PHE A 198 -17.66 -9.46 -9.93
CA PHE A 198 -18.42 -9.37 -8.69
C PHE A 198 -19.47 -10.48 -8.57
N ARG A 199 -19.84 -10.80 -7.33
CA ARG A 199 -20.88 -11.78 -6.97
C ARG A 199 -21.66 -11.30 -5.76
N GLY A 200 -22.88 -11.78 -5.60
CA GLY A 200 -23.72 -11.46 -4.44
C GLY A 200 -24.20 -10.01 -4.43
N CYS A 201 -24.30 -9.37 -5.59
CA CYS A 201 -24.69 -7.97 -5.70
C CYS A 201 -26.19 -7.88 -5.97
N ARG A 202 -26.99 -7.94 -4.89
CA ARG A 202 -28.45 -7.85 -4.98
C ARG A 202 -28.97 -6.54 -4.42
N THR A 203 -29.96 -5.98 -5.09
CA THR A 203 -30.74 -4.83 -4.62
C THR A 203 -31.78 -5.26 -3.59
N SER A 204 -32.38 -4.29 -2.89
CA SER A 204 -33.51 -4.54 -1.99
C SER A 204 -34.75 -5.14 -2.68
N THR A 205 -34.87 -4.96 -3.99
CA THR A 205 -35.93 -5.56 -4.83
C THR A 205 -35.56 -6.97 -5.32
N GLY A 206 -34.34 -7.44 -5.07
CA GLY A 206 -33.85 -8.76 -5.47
C GLY A 206 -33.15 -8.82 -6.83
N ASP A 207 -32.95 -7.68 -7.49
CA ASP A 207 -32.28 -7.60 -8.79
C ASP A 207 -30.78 -7.91 -8.66
N ASP A 208 -30.25 -8.76 -9.54
CA ASP A 208 -28.82 -9.05 -9.60
C ASP A 208 -28.10 -8.03 -10.48
N VAL A 209 -27.35 -7.13 -9.84
CA VAL A 209 -26.54 -6.10 -10.48
C VAL A 209 -25.07 -6.50 -10.61
N ALA A 210 -24.70 -7.73 -10.27
CA ALA A 210 -23.32 -8.20 -10.42
C ALA A 210 -22.81 -8.15 -11.87
N PRO A 211 -23.61 -8.48 -12.92
CA PRO A 211 -23.18 -8.32 -14.30
C PRO A 211 -22.88 -6.86 -14.66
N LEU A 212 -23.71 -5.93 -14.16
CA LEU A 212 -23.54 -4.50 -14.37
C LEU A 212 -22.23 -4.01 -13.77
N LEU A 213 -22.02 -4.28 -12.48
CA LEU A 213 -20.80 -3.92 -11.76
C LEU A 213 -19.55 -4.55 -12.37
N THR A 214 -19.66 -5.81 -12.80
CA THR A 214 -18.57 -6.51 -13.49
C THR A 214 -18.24 -5.84 -14.82
N SER A 215 -19.25 -5.47 -15.62
CA SER A 215 -19.02 -4.80 -16.91
C SER A 215 -18.44 -3.40 -16.74
N ALA A 216 -18.80 -2.71 -15.65
CA ALA A 216 -18.36 -1.36 -15.38
C ALA A 216 -16.94 -1.34 -14.79
N ILE A 217 -16.61 -2.21 -13.84
CA ILE A 217 -15.41 -2.05 -12.99
C ILE A 217 -14.39 -3.17 -13.17
N SER A 218 -14.82 -4.40 -13.46
CA SER A 218 -13.91 -5.52 -13.55
C SER A 218 -13.03 -5.43 -14.79
N GLY A 219 -11.77 -5.82 -14.66
CA GLY A 219 -10.79 -5.71 -15.74
C GLY A 219 -9.37 -5.83 -15.22
N ALA A 220 -8.44 -6.06 -16.15
CA ALA A 220 -7.02 -6.13 -15.85
C ALA A 220 -6.37 -4.75 -15.91
N GLY A 221 -5.31 -4.55 -15.13
CA GLY A 221 -4.40 -3.41 -15.27
C GLY A 221 -4.96 -2.07 -14.76
N ASN A 222 -5.91 -2.07 -13.82
CA ASN A 222 -6.38 -0.81 -13.23
C ASN A 222 -5.25 -0.20 -12.40
N PRO A 223 -4.78 1.03 -12.67
CA PRO A 223 -3.60 1.58 -12.02
C PRO A 223 -3.81 1.78 -10.52
N VAL A 224 -2.80 1.43 -9.72
CA VAL A 224 -2.80 1.58 -8.26
C VAL A 224 -1.47 2.13 -7.80
N SER A 225 -1.52 3.04 -6.83
CA SER A 225 -0.36 3.46 -6.04
C SER A 225 -0.61 3.15 -4.57
N VAL A 226 0.42 2.68 -3.89
CA VAL A 226 0.38 2.30 -2.49
C VAL A 226 1.49 3.04 -1.78
N ARG A 227 1.19 3.64 -0.63
CA ARG A 227 2.18 4.32 0.19
C ARG A 227 2.32 3.64 1.54
N ILE A 228 3.56 3.43 1.93
CA ILE A 228 3.95 2.71 3.14
C ILE A 228 4.66 3.69 4.05
N GLY A 229 4.28 3.70 5.32
CA GLY A 229 4.99 4.44 6.35
C GLY A 229 6.38 3.91 6.64
N ALA A 230 7.24 4.77 7.18
CA ALA A 230 8.51 4.36 7.74
C ALA A 230 8.33 3.38 8.92
N ALA A 231 9.36 2.56 9.13
CA ALA A 231 9.43 1.59 10.21
C ALA A 231 9.43 2.28 11.59
N GLY A 232 8.99 1.56 12.62
CA GLY A 232 9.26 1.92 14.01
C GLY A 232 8.13 2.64 14.74
N GLY A 233 6.99 2.90 14.10
CA GLY A 233 5.94 3.69 14.72
C GLY A 233 4.56 3.07 14.86
N CYS A 234 4.24 1.96 14.19
CA CYS A 234 2.88 1.38 14.18
C CYS A 234 2.86 -0.14 14.41
N THR A 235 3.84 -0.66 15.16
CA THR A 235 4.01 -2.10 15.36
C THR A 235 3.86 -2.42 16.83
N PHE A 236 2.86 -3.23 17.14
CA PHE A 236 2.68 -3.81 18.46
C PHE A 236 3.31 -5.19 18.47
N GLN A 237 3.77 -5.67 19.62
CA GLN A 237 4.28 -7.03 19.75
C GLN A 237 3.49 -7.75 20.85
N ASP A 238 3.16 -9.01 20.63
CA ASP A 238 2.68 -9.86 21.72
C ASP A 238 3.82 -10.30 22.64
N GLU A 239 3.48 -11.03 23.70
CA GLU A 239 4.43 -11.61 24.66
C GLU A 239 5.46 -12.56 24.01
N GLN A 240 5.21 -13.02 22.77
CA GLN A 240 6.10 -13.88 22.00
C GLN A 240 6.92 -13.09 20.97
N GLY A 241 6.86 -11.75 20.97
CA GLY A 241 7.57 -10.87 20.05
C GLY A 241 6.99 -10.86 18.63
N ARG A 242 5.82 -11.46 18.40
CA ARG A 242 5.18 -11.43 17.08
C ARG A 242 4.53 -10.09 16.87
N SER A 243 4.71 -9.52 15.69
CA SER A 243 4.04 -8.27 15.34
C SER A 243 2.54 -8.45 15.31
N LEU A 244 1.87 -7.66 16.14
CA LEU A 244 0.43 -7.52 16.20
C LEU A 244 0.01 -6.29 15.39
N PRO A 245 -1.20 -6.31 14.82
CA PRO A 245 -1.86 -5.08 14.43
C PRO A 245 -2.11 -4.22 15.68
N VAL A 246 -2.52 -2.99 15.46
CA VAL A 246 -2.86 -2.08 16.55
C VAL A 246 -4.07 -2.61 17.34
N PRO A 247 -4.13 -2.36 18.65
CA PRO A 247 -5.20 -2.83 19.51
C PRO A 247 -6.62 -2.48 19.01
N PRO A 248 -7.63 -3.30 19.34
CA PRO A 248 -9.01 -2.99 19.00
C PRO A 248 -9.50 -1.64 19.54
N GLY A 249 -10.34 -0.95 18.76
CA GLY A 249 -10.91 0.36 19.13
C GLY A 249 -10.02 1.55 18.77
N VAL A 250 -8.82 1.32 18.23
CA VAL A 250 -7.96 2.34 17.66
C VAL A 250 -8.23 2.42 16.16
N THR A 251 -8.88 3.50 15.73
CA THR A 251 -9.32 3.68 14.33
C THR A 251 -8.66 4.87 13.65
N LYS A 252 -7.97 5.73 14.41
CA LYS A 252 -7.22 6.83 13.84
C LYS A 252 -5.74 6.44 13.62
N PRO A 253 -5.13 6.81 12.48
CA PRO A 253 -3.72 6.56 12.22
C PRO A 253 -2.78 7.07 13.32
N ASP A 254 -3.16 8.17 13.93
CA ASP A 254 -2.34 8.92 14.87
C ASP A 254 -2.39 8.28 16.28
N GLU A 255 -3.47 7.59 16.61
CA GLU A 255 -3.59 6.70 17.78
C GLU A 255 -2.96 5.32 17.51
N ALA A 256 -3.01 4.87 16.25
CA ALA A 256 -2.46 3.60 15.78
C ALA A 256 -0.94 3.55 15.79
N CYS A 257 -0.30 4.72 15.77
CA CYS A 257 1.14 4.84 15.65
C CYS A 257 1.73 5.68 16.80
N PRO A 258 2.17 5.04 17.92
CA PRO A 258 2.69 5.76 19.09
C PRO A 258 3.95 6.59 18.81
N VAL A 259 4.77 6.21 17.83
CA VAL A 259 5.96 7.01 17.42
C VAL A 259 5.63 7.69 16.10
N ARG A 260 5.53 9.02 16.12
CA ARG A 260 5.17 9.82 14.94
C ARG A 260 6.37 10.54 14.31
N ASP A 261 7.23 11.08 15.15
CA ASP A 261 8.49 11.71 14.73
C ASP A 261 9.61 10.72 14.96
N LEU A 262 10.33 10.40 13.89
CA LEU A 262 11.53 9.56 13.94
C LEU A 262 12.79 10.39 14.27
N ASP A 263 12.64 11.70 14.49
CA ASP A 263 13.71 12.68 14.60
C ASP A 263 14.71 12.63 13.42
N MET A 264 14.21 12.18 12.26
CA MET A 264 15.00 12.09 11.05
C MET A 264 15.27 13.51 10.52
N PRO A 265 16.49 13.81 10.02
CA PRO A 265 16.73 15.12 9.43
C PRO A 265 15.98 15.30 8.09
N ASN A 266 15.73 14.22 7.34
CA ASN A 266 14.81 14.24 6.20
C ASN A 266 13.36 14.11 6.68
N LYS A 267 12.68 15.26 6.83
CA LYS A 267 11.28 15.34 7.29
C LYS A 267 10.23 14.81 6.31
N LYS A 268 10.61 14.42 5.09
CA LYS A 268 9.69 13.70 4.18
C LYS A 268 9.43 12.27 4.63
N ILE A 269 10.35 11.69 5.40
CA ILE A 269 10.27 10.32 5.92
C ILE A 269 9.36 10.32 7.14
N VAL A 270 8.17 9.75 7.00
CA VAL A 270 7.13 9.77 8.03
C VAL A 270 6.57 8.39 8.28
N VAL A 271 6.19 8.14 9.53
CA VAL A 271 5.52 6.91 9.95
C VAL A 271 4.10 6.83 9.39
N ILE A 272 3.39 7.96 9.36
CA ILE A 272 2.04 8.05 8.83
C ILE A 272 2.11 8.87 7.53
N PRO A 273 2.12 8.21 6.36
CA PRO A 273 2.16 8.93 5.10
C PRO A 273 0.83 9.61 4.82
N GLU A 274 0.88 10.78 4.19
CA GLU A 274 -0.34 11.42 3.68
C GLU A 274 -1.02 10.53 2.64
N PRO A 275 -2.35 10.35 2.73
CA PRO A 275 -3.13 9.68 1.69
C PRO A 275 -2.96 10.38 0.35
N PHE A 276 -3.04 9.63 -0.75
CA PHE A 276 -3.11 10.25 -2.07
C PHE A 276 -4.39 11.09 -2.20
N ALA A 277 -4.30 12.25 -2.85
CA ALA A 277 -5.49 13.00 -3.22
C ALA A 277 -6.38 12.15 -4.12
N MET A 278 -7.68 12.08 -3.78
CA MET A 278 -8.67 11.41 -4.60
C MET A 278 -8.82 12.16 -5.93
N PRO A 279 -8.76 11.48 -7.09
CA PRO A 279 -9.00 12.14 -8.36
C PRO A 279 -10.45 12.61 -8.42
N THR A 280 -10.67 13.89 -8.74
CA THR A 280 -12.01 14.49 -8.84
C THR A 280 -12.69 14.17 -10.18
N SER A 281 -11.92 13.69 -11.16
CA SER A 281 -12.38 13.26 -12.48
C SER A 281 -11.58 12.06 -12.98
N ALA A 282 -12.18 11.23 -13.84
CA ALA A 282 -11.42 10.32 -14.69
C ALA A 282 -10.58 11.17 -15.69
N PRO A 283 -9.34 10.77 -16.03
CA PRO A 283 -8.58 11.31 -17.15
C PRO A 283 -9.27 11.12 -18.49
#